data_AF-A0A6P6DPG5-F1
#
_entry.id   AF-A0A6P6DPG5-F1
#
_cell.length_a   1.000
_cell.length_b   1.000
_cell.length_c   1.000
_cell.angle_alpha   90.00
_cell.angle_beta   90.00
_cell.angle_gamma   90.00
#
_symmetry.space_group_name_H-M   'P 1'
#
loop_
_entity.id
_entity.type
_entity.pdbx_description
1 polymer ?
#
loop_
_entity_poly.entity_id
_entity_poly.type
_entity_poly.pdbx_seq_one_letter_code
_entity_poly.pdbx_strand_id
1 'polypeptide(L)'
;MGPWARMLWTLLSGLRGRRGGIQGWAFGLWPPYLPQPRLLSPTELVSHWTRVFEKRGIPEARESSEYIVAHVLGAKTFQSLQPVLWTQPLTPQQLQCVQELCSCRLQRMPVQYILGEWDFQGLSLKMAPPVFIPRPETEELVEWVLEEMAQRPHVMEAQDGPRILEVGCGSGAISLSLLTQLPKSQVIAVDKEEAAISLTCENAQRLQLQDRIWIVPLDVTSEGSWMHLLPWGPMDLVVSNPPYIFHQDIEQLAPEICRHVLPYLAPTRVSPSYHLPIQL
;
A
#
# COMPACT_ATOMS: atom_id res chain seq x y z
N MET A 1 12.00 15.86 23.06
CA MET A 1 10.96 14.98 22.48
C MET A 1 11.43 14.60 21.09
N GLY A 2 11.71 13.33 20.85
CA GLY A 2 12.32 12.88 19.59
C GLY A 2 11.32 12.86 18.42
N PRO A 3 11.81 12.91 17.16
CA PRO A 3 10.97 12.86 15.95
C PRO A 3 10.06 11.61 15.89
N TRP A 4 10.50 10.51 16.49
CA TRP A 4 9.78 9.24 16.59
C TRP A 4 8.47 9.29 17.40
N ALA A 5 8.45 10.09 18.47
CA ALA A 5 7.24 10.25 19.28
C ALA A 5 6.15 11.01 18.52
N ARG A 6 6.52 11.91 17.59
CA ARG A 6 5.56 12.63 16.74
C ARG A 6 4.93 11.74 15.68
N MET A 7 5.68 10.80 15.11
CA MET A 7 5.21 9.89 14.04
C MET A 7 4.20 8.85 14.57
N LEU A 8 4.49 8.26 15.74
CA LEU A 8 3.54 7.40 16.46
C LEU A 8 2.32 8.19 16.93
N TRP A 9 2.51 9.45 17.35
CA TRP A 9 1.38 10.31 17.72
C TRP A 9 0.52 10.67 16.52
N THR A 10 1.07 11.01 15.35
CA THR A 10 0.29 11.30 14.13
C THR A 10 -0.50 10.10 13.63
N LEU A 11 0.05 8.88 13.73
CA LEU A 11 -0.69 7.64 13.45
C LEU A 11 -1.85 7.42 14.44
N LEU A 12 -1.70 7.85 15.69
CA LEU A 12 -2.71 7.73 16.74
C LEU A 12 -3.67 8.94 16.86
N SER A 13 -3.31 10.10 16.30
CA SER A 13 -3.99 11.39 16.53
C SER A 13 -4.68 11.97 15.30
N GLY A 14 -4.53 11.38 14.11
CA GLY A 14 -5.11 11.85 12.85
C GLY A 14 -6.65 11.90 12.79
N LEU A 15 -7.36 11.57 13.87
CA LEU A 15 -8.82 11.53 13.94
C LEU A 15 -9.45 12.56 14.89
N ARG A 16 -8.87 13.76 15.04
CA ARG A 16 -9.55 14.86 15.75
C ARG A 16 -9.91 16.02 14.84
N GLY A 17 -10.98 15.82 14.08
CA GLY A 17 -11.70 16.86 13.36
C GLY A 17 -13.16 16.51 13.13
N ARG A 18 -14.02 17.04 14.02
CA ARG A 18 -15.51 17.12 13.98
C ARG A 18 -16.32 15.91 14.48
N ARG A 19 -17.29 16.27 15.32
CA ARG A 19 -18.12 15.48 16.23
C ARG A 19 -18.89 14.36 15.51
N GLY A 20 -18.58 13.13 15.88
CA GLY A 20 -19.36 11.90 15.65
C GLY A 20 -18.59 10.76 16.29
N GLY A 21 -19.05 10.25 17.43
CA GLY A 21 -18.27 9.34 18.28
C GLY A 21 -17.90 8.04 17.57
N ILE A 22 -16.59 7.77 17.44
CA ILE A 22 -16.05 6.45 17.10
C ILE A 22 -15.23 6.00 18.32
N GLN A 23 -15.56 4.82 18.82
CA GLN A 23 -14.90 4.17 19.94
C GLN A 23 -13.39 4.09 19.68
N GLY A 24 -12.61 4.62 20.62
CA GLY A 24 -11.16 4.54 20.59
C GLY A 24 -10.70 3.08 20.59
N TRP A 25 -9.72 2.78 19.75
CA TRP A 25 -9.03 1.50 19.74
C TRP A 25 -8.40 1.27 21.12
N ALA A 26 -9.08 0.52 21.97
CA ALA A 26 -8.55 0.10 23.25
C ALA A 26 -7.46 -0.95 22.99
N PHE A 27 -6.20 -0.56 23.17
CA PHE A 27 -5.08 -1.49 23.23
C PHE A 27 -5.30 -2.43 24.42
N GLY A 28 -5.90 -3.59 24.15
CA GLY A 28 -5.98 -4.67 25.12
C GLY A 28 -4.55 -5.05 25.54
N LEU A 29 -4.28 -4.97 26.84
CA LEU A 29 -3.02 -5.38 27.47
C LEU A 29 -2.77 -6.86 27.15
N TRP A 30 -2.03 -7.11 26.09
CA TRP A 30 -1.57 -8.44 25.76
C TRP A 30 -0.42 -8.81 26.71
N PRO A 31 -0.37 -9.99 27.35
CA PRO A 31 0.76 -10.39 28.19
C PRO A 31 2.09 -10.23 27.44
N PRO A 32 3.21 -9.89 28.12
CA PRO A 32 4.46 -9.62 27.43
C PRO A 32 4.89 -10.87 26.67
N TYR A 33 4.77 -10.83 25.34
CA TYR A 33 5.25 -11.89 24.47
C TYR A 33 6.77 -11.89 24.35
N LEU A 34 7.45 -10.87 24.90
CA LEU A 34 8.89 -10.87 24.92
C LEU A 34 9.40 -11.96 25.86
N PRO A 35 10.44 -12.72 25.45
CA PRO A 35 11.29 -13.43 26.39
C PRO A 35 11.73 -12.49 27.53
N GLN A 36 12.01 -13.03 28.72
CA GLN A 36 12.59 -12.27 29.86
C GLN A 36 13.71 -11.31 29.39
N PRO A 37 13.96 -10.18 30.08
CA PRO A 37 14.86 -9.10 29.66
C PRO A 37 16.30 -9.61 29.51
N ARG A 38 16.55 -10.29 28.40
CA ARG A 38 17.84 -10.66 27.86
C ARG A 38 18.07 -9.73 26.69
N LEU A 39 19.32 -9.40 26.50
CA LEU A 39 19.84 -8.70 25.35
C LEU A 39 19.55 -9.55 24.09
N LEU A 40 18.39 -9.35 23.47
CA LEU A 40 17.99 -10.09 22.27
C LEU A 40 18.61 -9.43 21.04
N SER A 41 19.32 -10.23 20.26
CA SER A 41 19.80 -9.85 18.93
C SER A 41 18.66 -9.81 17.90
N PRO A 42 18.83 -9.12 16.76
CA PRO A 42 17.84 -9.11 15.68
C PRO A 42 17.45 -10.51 15.22
N THR A 43 18.43 -11.42 15.11
CA THR A 43 18.20 -12.80 14.65
C THR A 43 17.33 -13.59 15.63
N GLU A 44 17.55 -13.40 16.94
CA GLU A 44 16.72 -14.01 17.99
C GLU A 44 15.30 -13.44 17.99
N LEU A 45 15.13 -12.13 17.77
CA LEU A 45 13.81 -11.50 17.67
C LEU A 45 13.03 -11.96 16.45
N VAL A 46 13.67 -12.05 15.29
CA VAL A 46 13.05 -12.60 14.08
C VAL A 46 12.59 -14.03 14.34
N SER A 47 13.46 -14.87 14.89
CA SER A 47 13.13 -16.27 15.20
C SER A 47 11.97 -16.38 16.20
N HIS A 48 11.98 -15.55 17.24
CA HIS A 48 10.93 -15.50 18.26
C HIS A 48 9.57 -15.10 17.66
N TRP A 49 9.51 -13.97 16.96
CA TRP A 49 8.26 -13.48 16.39
C TRP A 49 7.73 -14.35 15.25
N THR A 50 8.61 -14.95 14.45
CA THR A 50 8.24 -15.96 13.45
C THR A 50 7.44 -17.08 14.10
N ARG A 51 7.97 -17.67 15.18
CA ARG A 51 7.29 -18.75 15.92
C ARG A 51 5.97 -18.30 16.55
N VAL A 52 5.91 -17.06 17.04
CA VAL A 52 4.66 -16.50 17.61
C VAL A 52 3.60 -16.33 16.53
N PHE A 53 3.96 -15.82 15.35
CA PHE A 53 3.08 -15.63 14.20
C PHE A 53 2.60 -16.96 13.63
N GLU A 54 3.49 -17.94 13.44
CA GLU A 54 3.13 -19.30 12.99
C GLU A 54 2.12 -19.95 13.93
N LYS A 55 2.38 -19.92 15.25
CA LYS A 55 1.46 -20.47 16.26
C LYS A 55 0.08 -19.80 16.24
N ARG A 56 0.00 -18.56 15.77
CA ARG A 56 -1.23 -17.76 15.66
C ARG A 56 -1.88 -17.85 14.27
N GLY A 57 -1.29 -18.62 13.35
CA GLY A 57 -1.79 -18.76 11.97
C GLY A 57 -1.75 -17.44 11.19
N ILE A 58 -0.75 -16.60 11.47
CA ILE A 58 -0.46 -15.38 10.71
C ILE A 58 0.38 -15.78 9.48
N PRO A 59 -0.03 -15.42 8.25
CA PRO A 59 0.74 -15.74 7.04
C PRO A 59 2.03 -14.93 6.97
N GLU A 60 3.00 -15.37 6.16
CA GLU A 60 4.28 -14.67 5.92
C GLU A 60 4.99 -14.34 7.25
N ALA A 61 4.99 -15.30 8.18
CA ALA A 61 5.42 -15.10 9.56
C ALA A 61 6.88 -14.65 9.66
N ARG A 62 7.74 -15.28 8.85
CA ARG A 62 9.17 -14.97 8.85
C ARG A 62 9.43 -13.61 8.21
N GLU A 63 8.88 -13.38 7.04
CA GLU A 63 9.00 -12.15 6.28
C GLU A 63 8.48 -10.97 7.10
N SER A 64 7.30 -11.10 7.72
CA SER A 64 6.74 -10.08 8.62
C SER A 64 7.69 -9.73 9.76
N SER A 65 8.32 -10.74 10.36
CA SER A 65 9.27 -10.54 11.47
C SER A 65 10.55 -9.87 11.00
N GLU A 66 11.10 -10.30 9.87
CA GLU A 66 12.29 -9.71 9.24
C GLU A 66 12.06 -8.24 8.89
N TYR A 67 10.94 -7.91 8.26
CA TYR A 67 10.57 -6.54 7.89
C TYR A 67 10.37 -5.63 9.11
N ILE A 68 9.65 -6.08 10.14
CA ILE A 68 9.42 -5.29 11.35
C ILE A 68 10.75 -5.01 12.08
N VAL A 69 11.61 -6.02 12.23
CA VAL A 69 12.90 -5.85 12.91
C VAL A 69 13.83 -4.96 12.09
N ALA A 70 13.91 -5.15 10.78
CA ALA A 70 14.70 -4.29 9.89
C ALA A 70 14.25 -2.83 9.96
N HIS A 71 12.94 -2.58 9.91
CA HIS A 71 12.36 -1.25 9.99
C HIS A 71 12.74 -0.52 11.28
N VAL A 72 12.65 -1.19 12.45
CA VAL A 72 13.04 -0.61 13.73
C VAL A 72 14.55 -0.30 13.81
N LEU A 73 15.36 -1.04 13.07
CA LEU A 73 16.80 -0.81 12.95
C LEU A 73 17.17 0.20 11.85
N GLY A 74 16.17 0.77 11.16
CA GLY A 74 16.38 1.78 10.11
C GLY A 74 16.82 1.20 8.76
N ALA A 75 16.56 -0.07 8.51
CA ALA A 75 16.86 -0.75 7.25
C ALA A 75 15.58 -1.15 6.51
N LYS A 76 15.64 -1.20 5.17
CA LYS A 76 14.51 -1.61 4.33
C LYS A 76 14.25 -3.12 4.40
N THR A 77 15.32 -3.91 4.37
CA THR A 77 15.27 -5.37 4.46
C THR A 77 16.21 -5.85 5.54
N PHE A 78 15.91 -7.02 6.12
CA PHE A 78 16.77 -7.62 7.14
C PHE A 78 18.17 -7.93 6.59
N GLN A 79 18.25 -8.35 5.33
CA GLN A 79 19.49 -8.66 4.64
C GLN A 79 20.36 -7.42 4.37
N SER A 80 19.76 -6.23 4.32
CA SER A 80 20.49 -4.96 4.17
C SER A 80 21.13 -4.44 5.46
N LEU A 81 20.87 -5.08 6.61
CA LEU A 81 21.51 -4.72 7.87
C LEU A 81 23.00 -5.00 7.82
N GLN A 82 23.81 -4.07 8.36
CA GLN A 82 25.25 -4.29 8.53
C GLN A 82 25.48 -5.57 9.36
N PRO A 83 26.38 -6.47 8.95
CA PRO A 83 26.57 -7.77 9.62
C PRO A 83 26.79 -7.68 11.13
N VAL A 84 27.45 -6.62 11.59
CA VAL A 84 27.68 -6.35 13.01
C VAL A 84 26.39 -6.21 13.81
N LEU A 85 25.32 -5.69 13.21
CA LEU A 85 24.05 -5.46 13.90
C LEU A 85 23.29 -6.77 14.16
N TRP A 86 23.52 -7.83 13.38
CA TRP A 86 22.74 -9.08 13.43
C TRP A 86 22.83 -9.81 14.76
N THR A 87 23.91 -9.57 15.50
CA THR A 87 24.19 -10.18 16.81
C THR A 87 24.22 -9.16 17.94
N GLN A 88 24.18 -7.86 17.61
CA GLN A 88 24.16 -6.81 18.63
C GLN A 88 22.78 -6.73 19.28
N PRO A 89 22.71 -6.64 20.61
CA PRO A 89 21.45 -6.50 21.31
C PRO A 89 20.71 -5.21 20.95
N LEU A 90 19.39 -5.30 20.80
CA LEU A 90 18.54 -4.11 20.65
C LEU A 90 18.44 -3.35 21.97
N THR A 91 18.31 -2.03 21.88
CA THR A 91 17.98 -1.17 23.02
C THR A 91 16.56 -1.45 23.52
N PRO A 92 16.24 -1.14 24.80
CA PRO A 92 14.88 -1.30 25.33
C PRO A 92 13.80 -0.58 24.50
N GLN A 93 14.11 0.60 23.95
CA GLN A 93 13.20 1.37 23.10
C GLN A 93 12.93 0.66 21.78
N GLN A 94 13.96 0.08 21.16
CA GLN A 94 13.79 -0.68 19.92
C GLN A 94 13.00 -1.98 20.18
N LEU A 95 13.27 -2.68 21.29
CA LEU A 95 12.49 -3.87 21.69
C LEU A 95 11.01 -3.54 21.87
N GLN A 96 10.71 -2.42 22.53
CA GLN A 96 9.34 -1.95 22.69
C GLN A 96 8.68 -1.66 21.33
N CYS A 97 9.38 -0.97 20.43
CA CYS A 97 8.86 -0.67 19.09
C CYS A 97 8.57 -1.95 18.29
N VAL A 98 9.48 -2.92 18.29
CA VAL A 98 9.24 -4.24 17.65
C VAL A 98 7.99 -4.89 18.25
N GLN A 99 7.84 -4.89 19.58
CA GLN A 99 6.67 -5.47 20.23
C GLN A 99 5.36 -4.79 19.83
N GLU A 100 5.34 -3.46 19.72
CA GLU A 100 4.16 -2.69 19.31
C GLU A 100 3.76 -3.04 17.86
N LEU A 101 4.71 -3.02 16.93
CA LEU A 101 4.46 -3.36 15.51
C LEU A 101 4.03 -4.82 15.34
N CYS A 102 4.67 -5.75 16.04
CA CYS A 102 4.26 -7.16 16.03
C CYS A 102 2.86 -7.36 16.65
N SER A 103 2.48 -6.54 17.63
CA SER A 103 1.13 -6.58 18.20
C SER A 103 0.07 -6.16 17.18
N CYS A 104 0.36 -5.17 16.32
CA CYS A 104 -0.49 -4.84 15.17
C CYS A 104 -0.56 -6.01 14.19
N ARG A 105 0.57 -6.69 13.91
CA ARG A 105 0.60 -7.86 13.03
C ARG A 105 -0.24 -9.02 13.57
N LEU A 106 -0.26 -9.22 14.89
CA LEU A 106 -1.14 -10.22 15.54
C LEU A 106 -2.63 -9.93 15.36
N GLN A 107 -3.02 -8.67 15.13
CA GLN A 107 -4.40 -8.32 14.75
C GLN A 107 -4.70 -8.62 13.28
N ARG A 108 -3.77 -9.25 12.56
CA ARG A 108 -3.82 -9.53 11.12
C ARG A 108 -3.77 -8.27 10.25
N MET A 109 -3.19 -7.19 10.76
CA MET A 109 -2.87 -6.04 9.92
C MET A 109 -1.76 -6.43 8.92
N PRO A 110 -1.89 -6.13 7.62
CA PRO A 110 -0.81 -6.30 6.65
C PRO A 110 0.46 -5.59 7.09
N VAL A 111 1.63 -6.22 6.89
CA VAL A 111 2.92 -5.65 7.33
C VAL A 111 3.20 -4.31 6.65
N GLN A 112 2.78 -4.14 5.40
CA GLN A 112 2.92 -2.91 4.62
C GLN A 112 2.23 -1.72 5.27
N TYR A 113 1.03 -1.91 5.84
CA TYR A 113 0.34 -0.85 6.58
C TYR A 113 0.96 -0.61 7.96
N ILE A 114 1.53 -1.64 8.59
CA ILE A 114 2.24 -1.50 9.86
C ILE A 114 3.49 -0.64 9.69
N LEU A 115 4.25 -0.88 8.60
CA LEU A 115 5.43 -0.09 8.27
C LEU A 115 5.08 1.29 7.68
N GLY A 116 3.90 1.40 7.06
CA GLY A 116 3.38 2.63 6.44
C GLY A 116 4.02 2.96 5.09
N GLU A 117 4.87 2.08 4.57
CA GLU A 117 5.50 2.20 3.25
C GLU A 117 5.87 0.84 2.68
N TRP A 118 5.97 0.78 1.36
CA TRP A 118 6.33 -0.42 0.62
C TRP A 118 7.08 -0.08 -0.65
N ASP A 119 8.03 -0.94 -1.02
CA ASP A 119 8.76 -0.78 -2.27
C ASP A 119 7.94 -1.37 -3.43
N PHE A 120 7.89 -0.64 -4.54
CA PHE A 120 7.19 -1.03 -5.77
C PHE A 120 7.93 -0.43 -6.97
N GLN A 121 8.37 -1.26 -7.93
CA GLN A 121 9.08 -0.80 -9.15
C GLN A 121 10.25 0.16 -8.84
N GLY A 122 11.03 -0.14 -7.80
CA GLY A 122 12.16 0.69 -7.34
C GLY A 122 11.78 1.98 -6.59
N LEU A 123 10.49 2.28 -6.47
CA LEU A 123 9.95 3.40 -5.69
C LEU A 123 9.63 2.96 -4.27
N SER A 124 9.68 3.89 -3.32
CA SER A 124 9.21 3.66 -1.95
C SER A 124 7.93 4.47 -1.72
N LEU A 125 6.80 3.79 -1.75
CA LEU A 125 5.46 4.38 -1.71
C LEU A 125 4.89 4.29 -0.29
N LYS A 126 4.22 5.34 0.15
CA LYS A 126 3.39 5.29 1.36
C LYS A 126 2.23 4.33 1.16
N MET A 127 1.94 3.59 2.22
CA MET A 127 0.87 2.61 2.31
C MET A 127 -0.02 2.96 3.49
N ALA A 128 -1.31 3.02 3.26
CA ALA A 128 -2.30 3.28 4.29
C ALA A 128 -3.62 2.57 3.98
N PRO A 129 -4.27 1.96 4.98
CA PRO A 129 -5.63 1.48 4.79
C PRO A 129 -6.58 2.68 4.54
N PRO A 130 -7.64 2.51 3.73
CA PRO A 130 -8.08 1.26 3.12
C PRO A 130 -7.51 1.01 1.71
N VAL A 131 -6.51 1.77 1.29
CA VAL A 131 -6.00 1.74 -0.09
C VAL A 131 -5.25 0.45 -0.38
N PHE A 132 -5.59 -0.21 -1.48
CA PHE A 132 -5.05 -1.53 -1.83
C PHE A 132 -3.51 -1.54 -1.90
N ILE A 133 -2.91 -2.59 -1.33
CA ILE A 133 -1.48 -2.83 -1.40
C ILE A 133 -1.18 -3.44 -2.78
N PRO A 134 -0.33 -2.79 -3.61
CA PRO A 134 0.06 -3.33 -4.92
C PRO A 134 0.63 -4.75 -4.79
N ARG A 135 0.30 -5.62 -5.75
CA ARG A 135 0.77 -7.00 -5.76
C ARG A 135 1.97 -7.16 -6.70
N PRO A 136 2.81 -8.19 -6.54
CA PRO A 136 3.92 -8.46 -7.46
C PRO A 136 3.48 -8.52 -8.93
N GLU A 137 2.32 -9.09 -9.22
CA GLU A 137 1.74 -9.15 -10.57
C GLU A 137 1.43 -7.76 -11.14
N THR A 138 1.24 -6.76 -10.27
CA THR A 138 1.07 -5.35 -10.69
C THR A 138 2.40 -4.75 -11.15
N GLU A 139 3.54 -5.26 -10.68
CA GLU A 139 4.86 -4.87 -11.21
C GLU A 139 5.03 -5.40 -12.64
N GLU A 140 4.63 -6.64 -12.91
CA GLU A 140 4.66 -7.23 -14.27
C GLU A 140 3.80 -6.42 -15.26
N LEU A 141 2.62 -5.93 -14.82
CA LEU A 141 1.79 -5.04 -15.64
C LEU A 141 2.54 -3.75 -16.03
N VAL A 142 3.29 -3.15 -15.11
CA VAL A 142 4.11 -1.97 -15.42
C VAL A 142 5.19 -2.30 -16.44
N GLU A 143 5.85 -3.45 -16.30
CA GLU A 143 6.88 -3.91 -17.25
C GLU A 143 6.30 -4.10 -18.66
N TRP A 144 5.16 -4.78 -18.78
CA TRP A 144 4.49 -4.97 -20.07
C TRP A 144 4.09 -3.66 -20.72
N VAL A 145 3.58 -2.71 -19.93
CA VAL A 145 3.27 -1.37 -20.45
C VAL A 145 4.53 -0.69 -21.00
N LEU A 146 5.66 -0.77 -20.28
CA LEU A 146 6.91 -0.16 -20.73
C LEU A 146 7.45 -0.81 -22.01
N GLU A 147 7.35 -2.14 -22.11
CA GLU A 147 7.73 -2.89 -23.32
C GLU A 147 6.88 -2.48 -24.52
N GLU A 148 5.56 -2.40 -24.35
CA GLU A 148 4.64 -1.98 -25.42
C GLU A 148 4.89 -0.53 -25.86
N MET A 149 5.18 0.37 -24.91
CA MET A 149 5.53 1.75 -25.21
C MET A 149 6.86 1.85 -25.98
N ALA A 150 7.85 1.02 -25.66
CA ALA A 150 9.13 0.98 -26.36
C ALA A 150 8.98 0.60 -27.85
N GLN A 151 7.95 -0.16 -28.21
CA GLN A 151 7.62 -0.51 -29.60
C GLN A 151 6.89 0.63 -30.36
N ARG A 152 6.61 1.75 -29.69
CA ARG A 152 5.88 2.91 -30.25
C ARG A 152 6.74 4.19 -30.20
N PRO A 153 7.86 4.24 -30.94
CA PRO A 153 8.81 5.36 -30.86
C PRO A 153 8.18 6.71 -31.23
N HIS A 154 7.22 6.73 -32.17
CA HIS A 154 6.48 7.94 -32.54
C HIS A 154 5.69 8.56 -31.39
N VAL A 155 5.21 7.76 -30.43
CA VAL A 155 4.53 8.25 -29.23
C VAL A 155 5.56 8.71 -28.19
N MET A 156 6.65 7.95 -28.02
CA MET A 156 7.72 8.30 -27.06
C MET A 156 8.50 9.57 -27.44
N GLU A 157 8.67 9.82 -28.75
CA GLU A 157 9.40 10.96 -29.29
C GLU A 157 8.53 12.20 -29.49
N ALA A 158 7.21 12.09 -29.29
CA ALA A 158 6.30 13.22 -29.33
C ALA A 158 6.76 14.34 -28.38
N GLN A 159 6.49 15.59 -28.77
CA GLN A 159 6.94 16.78 -28.03
C GLN A 159 6.56 16.74 -26.56
N ASP A 160 5.34 16.30 -26.26
CA ASP A 160 4.78 16.24 -24.91
C ASP A 160 4.82 14.83 -24.28
N GLY A 161 5.49 13.87 -24.94
CA GLY A 161 5.51 12.47 -24.54
C GLY A 161 4.14 11.78 -24.55
N PRO A 162 4.05 10.53 -24.03
CA PRO A 162 2.78 9.81 -23.97
C PRO A 162 1.87 10.35 -22.88
N ARG A 163 0.58 10.48 -23.20
CA ARG A 163 -0.49 10.75 -22.25
C ARG A 163 -1.17 9.45 -21.83
N ILE A 164 -1.13 9.18 -20.53
CA ILE A 164 -1.56 7.92 -19.94
C ILE A 164 -2.76 8.17 -19.03
N LEU A 165 -3.79 7.34 -19.13
CA LEU A 165 -4.91 7.32 -18.19
C LEU A 165 -4.77 6.08 -17.30
N GLU A 166 -4.68 6.26 -15.99
CA GLU A 166 -4.86 5.18 -15.02
C GLU A 166 -6.26 5.23 -14.40
N VAL A 167 -6.97 4.11 -14.42
CA VAL A 167 -8.26 3.93 -13.74
C VAL A 167 -8.08 3.10 -12.47
N GLY A 168 -8.50 3.65 -11.33
CA GLY A 168 -8.34 3.03 -10.01
C GLY A 168 -6.92 3.18 -9.47
N CYS A 169 -6.41 4.41 -9.38
CA CYS A 169 -4.99 4.64 -9.09
C CYS A 169 -4.52 4.18 -7.71
N GLY A 170 -5.42 4.02 -6.72
CA GLY A 170 -5.05 3.46 -5.42
C GLY A 170 -3.94 4.25 -4.72
N SER A 171 -2.76 3.65 -4.56
CA SER A 171 -1.58 4.29 -3.96
C SER A 171 -0.74 5.11 -4.95
N GLY A 172 -1.12 5.11 -6.23
CA GLY A 172 -0.38 5.68 -7.34
C GLY A 172 0.71 4.76 -7.91
N ALA A 173 0.71 3.48 -7.52
CA ALA A 173 1.83 2.57 -7.82
C ALA A 173 2.15 2.48 -9.32
N ILE A 174 1.14 2.26 -10.17
CA ILE A 174 1.34 2.17 -11.62
C ILE A 174 1.73 3.53 -12.19
N SER A 175 0.89 4.57 -11.98
CA SER A 175 1.14 5.95 -12.45
C SER A 175 2.55 6.44 -12.15
N LEU A 176 2.98 6.36 -10.88
CA LEU A 176 4.25 6.93 -10.44
C LEU A 176 5.45 6.14 -10.96
N SER A 177 5.30 4.83 -11.13
CA SER A 177 6.31 3.98 -11.76
C SER A 177 6.48 4.33 -13.23
N LEU A 178 5.37 4.46 -13.97
CA LEU A 178 5.40 4.86 -15.38
C LEU A 178 5.98 6.26 -15.57
N LEU A 179 5.65 7.23 -14.72
CA LEU A 179 6.23 8.57 -14.76
C LEU A 179 7.75 8.56 -14.54
N THR A 180 8.23 7.70 -13.65
CA THR A 180 9.67 7.57 -13.36
C THR A 180 10.42 6.99 -14.55
N GLN A 181 9.85 5.97 -15.19
CA GLN A 181 10.46 5.24 -16.30
C GLN A 181 10.28 5.92 -17.67
N LEU A 182 9.27 6.79 -17.79
CA LEU A 182 8.96 7.58 -18.99
C LEU A 182 9.06 9.08 -18.66
N PRO A 183 10.25 9.71 -18.78
CA PRO A 183 10.48 11.07 -18.25
C PRO A 183 9.63 12.19 -18.89
N LYS A 184 9.12 11.97 -20.09
CA LYS A 184 8.25 12.92 -20.79
C LYS A 184 6.75 12.64 -20.61
N SER A 185 6.40 11.50 -20.01
CA SER A 185 4.99 11.11 -19.90
C SER A 185 4.21 12.01 -18.95
N GLN A 186 2.92 12.05 -19.21
CA GLN A 186 1.90 12.74 -18.44
C GLN A 186 0.82 11.73 -18.06
N VAL A 187 0.38 11.75 -16.81
CA VAL A 187 -0.63 10.80 -16.32
C VAL A 187 -1.88 11.51 -15.82
N ILE A 188 -3.05 11.05 -16.25
CA ILE A 188 -4.32 11.33 -15.61
C ILE A 188 -4.68 10.09 -14.79
N ALA A 189 -4.68 10.22 -13.47
CA ALA A 189 -4.98 9.14 -12.55
C ALA A 189 -6.37 9.37 -11.96
N VAL A 190 -7.27 8.40 -12.08
CA VAL A 190 -8.63 8.53 -11.55
C VAL A 190 -8.93 7.47 -10.51
N ASP A 191 -9.66 7.86 -9.48
CA ASP A 191 -10.18 6.95 -8.47
C ASP A 191 -11.47 7.52 -7.88
N LYS A 192 -12.35 6.64 -7.39
CA LYS A 192 -13.59 7.05 -6.72
C LYS A 192 -13.39 7.27 -5.22
N GLU A 193 -12.38 6.62 -4.64
CA GLU A 193 -12.14 6.62 -3.20
C GLU A 193 -11.26 7.80 -2.80
N GLU A 194 -11.75 8.67 -1.90
CA GLU A 194 -11.01 9.84 -1.41
C GLU A 194 -9.67 9.45 -0.77
N ALA A 195 -9.63 8.31 -0.08
CA ALA A 195 -8.39 7.80 0.52
C ALA A 195 -7.32 7.45 -0.52
N ALA A 196 -7.71 6.88 -1.67
CA ALA A 196 -6.79 6.56 -2.76
C ALA A 196 -6.26 7.85 -3.42
N ILE A 197 -7.15 8.82 -3.67
CA ILE A 197 -6.78 10.13 -4.21
C ILE A 197 -5.77 10.82 -3.30
N SER A 198 -6.05 10.87 -2.00
CA SER A 198 -5.15 11.50 -1.02
C SER A 198 -3.80 10.80 -0.96
N LEU A 199 -3.78 9.46 -0.97
CA LEU A 199 -2.53 8.70 -0.88
C LEU A 199 -1.70 8.83 -2.16
N THR A 200 -2.34 8.80 -3.34
CA THR A 200 -1.68 9.05 -4.62
C THR A 200 -1.07 10.46 -4.66
N CYS A 201 -1.80 11.48 -4.17
CA CYS A 201 -1.29 12.85 -4.06
C CYS A 201 -0.05 12.93 -3.17
N GLU A 202 -0.10 12.31 -1.98
CA GLU A 202 1.04 12.29 -1.06
C GLU A 202 2.26 11.60 -1.68
N ASN A 203 2.06 10.45 -2.33
CA ASN A 203 3.14 9.72 -2.99
C ASN A 203 3.73 10.51 -4.17
N ALA A 204 2.89 11.15 -4.99
CA ALA A 204 3.34 12.01 -6.07
C ALA A 204 4.23 13.15 -5.56
N GLN A 205 3.84 13.81 -4.46
CA GLN A 205 4.63 14.88 -3.84
C GLN A 205 5.95 14.37 -3.27
N ARG A 206 5.93 13.22 -2.58
CA ARG A 206 7.13 12.60 -1.99
C ARG A 206 8.17 12.22 -3.05
N LEU A 207 7.71 11.79 -4.22
CA LEU A 207 8.55 11.43 -5.36
C LEU A 207 8.85 12.61 -6.30
N GLN A 208 8.33 13.82 -6.01
CA GLN A 208 8.50 15.01 -6.84
C GLN A 208 7.93 14.85 -8.27
N LEU A 209 6.83 14.12 -8.40
CA LEU A 209 6.16 13.82 -9.67
C LEU A 209 4.83 14.57 -9.84
N GLN A 210 4.43 15.41 -8.88
CA GLN A 210 3.13 16.09 -8.87
C GLN A 210 2.88 16.98 -10.09
N ASP A 211 3.92 17.44 -10.79
CA ASP A 211 3.79 18.32 -11.95
C ASP A 211 3.45 17.55 -13.25
N ARG A 212 3.50 16.22 -13.22
CA ARG A 212 3.22 15.35 -14.37
C ARG A 212 2.05 14.39 -14.16
N ILE A 213 1.34 14.52 -13.04
CA ILE A 213 0.17 13.71 -12.72
C ILE A 213 -1.02 14.59 -12.32
N TRP A 214 -2.18 14.32 -12.90
CA TRP A 214 -3.44 14.90 -12.50
C TRP A 214 -4.32 13.83 -11.89
N ILE A 215 -4.63 14.00 -10.60
CA ILE A 215 -5.38 13.02 -9.82
C ILE A 215 -6.82 13.52 -9.68
N VAL A 216 -7.77 12.79 -10.27
CA VAL A 216 -9.16 13.25 -10.43
C VAL A 216 -10.13 12.29 -9.72
N PRO A 217 -10.98 12.80 -8.81
CA PRO A 217 -12.08 12.01 -8.25
C PRO A 217 -13.08 11.65 -9.36
N LEU A 218 -13.18 10.37 -9.68
CA LEU A 218 -14.10 9.87 -10.70
C LEU A 218 -14.49 8.41 -10.45
N ASP A 219 -15.79 8.16 -10.44
CA ASP A 219 -16.32 6.81 -10.55
C ASP A 219 -16.65 6.49 -12.01
N VAL A 220 -15.76 5.72 -12.65
CA VAL A 220 -15.90 5.30 -14.05
C VAL A 220 -17.10 4.36 -14.29
N THR A 221 -17.69 3.78 -13.24
CA THR A 221 -18.86 2.91 -13.37
C THR A 221 -20.17 3.70 -13.45
N SER A 222 -20.14 4.96 -13.04
CA SER A 222 -21.29 5.86 -13.14
C SER A 222 -21.57 6.24 -14.60
N GLU A 223 -22.84 6.18 -15.01
CA GLU A 223 -23.25 6.52 -16.37
C GLU A 223 -22.87 7.96 -16.72
N GLY A 224 -22.29 8.18 -17.90
CA GLY A 224 -21.84 9.50 -18.36
C GLY A 224 -20.55 10.01 -17.71
N SER A 225 -19.97 9.31 -16.72
CA SER A 225 -18.74 9.72 -16.01
C SER A 225 -17.54 9.96 -16.95
N TRP A 226 -17.43 9.18 -18.02
CA TRP A 226 -16.39 9.31 -19.05
C TRP A 226 -16.36 10.69 -19.71
N MET A 227 -17.46 11.44 -19.68
CA MET A 227 -17.50 12.82 -20.19
C MET A 227 -16.54 13.75 -19.44
N HIS A 228 -16.23 13.45 -18.17
CA HIS A 228 -15.24 14.19 -17.39
C HIS A 228 -13.80 13.99 -17.88
N LEU A 229 -13.55 12.95 -18.69
CA LEU A 229 -12.24 12.69 -19.30
C LEU A 229 -12.06 13.42 -20.63
N LEU A 230 -13.15 13.85 -21.29
CA LEU A 230 -13.09 14.53 -22.59
C LEU A 230 -12.21 15.79 -22.64
N PRO A 231 -12.19 16.66 -21.60
CA PRO A 231 -11.32 17.84 -21.60
C PRO A 231 -9.82 17.54 -21.66
N TRP A 232 -9.44 16.31 -21.30
CA TRP A 232 -8.05 15.85 -21.34
C TRP A 232 -7.62 15.35 -22.72
N GLY A 233 -8.51 15.31 -23.71
CA GLY A 233 -8.18 14.88 -25.06
C GLY A 233 -7.90 13.36 -25.19
N PRO A 234 -7.37 12.93 -26.35
CA PRO A 234 -7.04 11.52 -26.56
C PRO A 234 -5.89 11.06 -25.65
N MET A 235 -5.96 9.79 -25.24
CA MET A 235 -4.93 9.12 -24.44
C MET A 235 -4.19 8.13 -25.32
N ASP A 236 -2.87 8.06 -25.18
CA ASP A 236 -2.02 7.10 -25.90
C ASP A 236 -2.07 5.71 -25.25
N LEU A 237 -2.35 5.67 -23.95
CA LEU A 237 -2.45 4.46 -23.15
C LEU A 237 -3.54 4.60 -22.09
N VAL A 238 -4.32 3.54 -21.90
CA VAL A 238 -5.18 3.37 -20.73
C VAL A 238 -4.71 2.13 -19.98
N VAL A 239 -4.47 2.26 -18.69
CA VAL A 239 -4.04 1.17 -17.80
C VAL A 239 -4.96 1.13 -16.58
N SER A 240 -5.21 -0.07 -16.06
CA SER A 240 -6.02 -0.24 -14.86
C SER A 240 -5.71 -1.57 -14.19
N ASN A 241 -5.76 -1.59 -12.86
CA ASN A 241 -5.73 -2.80 -12.05
C ASN A 241 -6.92 -2.78 -11.08
N PRO A 242 -8.17 -2.86 -11.59
CA PRO A 242 -9.37 -2.80 -10.77
C PRO A 242 -9.48 -4.00 -9.84
N PRO A 243 -10.26 -3.92 -8.76
CA PRO A 243 -10.47 -5.07 -7.87
C PRO A 243 -11.15 -6.22 -8.63
N TYR A 244 -10.49 -7.38 -8.70
CA TYR A 244 -10.97 -8.57 -9.43
C TYR A 244 -11.61 -9.64 -8.54
N ILE A 245 -12.05 -9.29 -7.33
CA ILE A 245 -12.63 -10.27 -6.39
C ILE A 245 -14.06 -10.59 -6.84
N PHE A 246 -14.30 -11.82 -7.32
CA PHE A 246 -15.65 -12.31 -7.55
C PHE A 246 -16.39 -12.47 -6.23
N HIS A 247 -17.69 -12.12 -6.20
CA HIS A 247 -18.50 -12.17 -4.97
C HIS A 247 -18.50 -13.53 -4.26
N GLN A 248 -18.36 -14.62 -5.02
CA GLN A 248 -18.30 -15.99 -4.51
C GLN A 248 -17.00 -16.33 -3.75
N ASP A 249 -15.92 -15.57 -4.00
CA ASP A 249 -14.61 -15.81 -3.39
C ASP A 249 -14.39 -14.96 -2.13
N ILE A 250 -15.31 -14.03 -1.84
CA ILE A 250 -15.25 -13.13 -0.67
C ILE A 250 -15.18 -13.91 0.64
N GLU A 251 -15.90 -15.04 0.73
CA GLU A 251 -15.91 -15.89 1.92
C GLU A 251 -14.59 -16.66 2.13
N GLN A 252 -13.75 -16.78 1.09
CA GLN A 252 -12.47 -17.51 1.11
C GLN A 252 -11.26 -16.57 1.21
N LEU A 253 -11.46 -15.26 1.20
CA LEU A 253 -10.37 -14.28 1.25
C LEU A 253 -9.62 -14.33 2.58
N ALA A 254 -8.32 -14.06 2.49
CA ALA A 254 -7.45 -13.93 3.64
C ALA A 254 -8.05 -12.88 4.62
N PRO A 255 -8.12 -13.16 5.94
CA PRO A 255 -8.74 -12.24 6.90
C PRO A 255 -8.14 -10.83 6.90
N GLU A 256 -6.87 -10.70 6.50
CA GLU A 256 -6.14 -9.45 6.31
C GLU A 256 -6.86 -8.55 5.28
N ILE A 257 -7.34 -9.13 4.19
CA ILE A 257 -8.08 -8.44 3.11
C ILE A 257 -9.50 -8.12 3.60
N CYS A 258 -10.17 -9.08 4.24
CA CYS A 258 -11.55 -8.93 4.70
C CYS A 258 -11.72 -7.84 5.78
N ARG A 259 -10.73 -7.65 6.64
CA ARG A 259 -10.85 -6.73 7.79
C ARG A 259 -10.35 -5.32 7.49
N HIS A 260 -9.37 -5.18 6.62
CA HIS A 260 -8.66 -3.91 6.43
C HIS A 260 -8.87 -3.28 5.06
N VAL A 261 -9.42 -4.04 4.09
CA VAL A 261 -9.59 -3.58 2.71
C VAL A 261 -11.05 -3.70 2.26
N LEU A 262 -11.69 -4.87 2.42
CA LEU A 262 -13.06 -5.10 1.94
C LEU A 262 -14.17 -4.20 2.52
N PRO A 263 -14.15 -3.75 3.79
CA PRO A 263 -15.21 -2.89 4.31
C PRO A 263 -15.38 -1.58 3.52
N TYR A 264 -14.38 -1.24 2.71
CA TYR A 264 -14.33 -0.04 1.88
C TYR A 264 -14.44 -0.35 0.37
N LEU A 265 -14.35 -1.62 -0.04
CA LEU A 265 -14.57 -2.05 -1.43
C LEU A 265 -16.00 -2.55 -1.69
N ALA A 266 -16.74 -2.91 -0.63
CA ALA A 266 -18.10 -3.40 -0.78
C ALA A 266 -19.01 -2.28 -1.33
N PRO A 267 -19.64 -2.46 -2.51
CA PRO A 267 -20.67 -1.53 -2.93
C PRO A 267 -21.77 -1.55 -1.87
N THR A 268 -22.19 -0.38 -1.39
CA THR A 268 -23.43 -0.23 -0.65
C THR A 268 -24.55 -0.84 -1.48
N ARG A 269 -24.99 -2.05 -1.12
CA ARG A 269 -26.15 -2.80 -1.63
C ARG A 269 -26.56 -2.44 -3.07
N VAL A 270 -25.98 -3.12 -4.05
CA VAL A 270 -26.62 -3.23 -5.36
C VAL A 270 -27.49 -4.48 -5.34
N SER A 271 -28.78 -4.29 -5.63
CA SER A 271 -29.83 -5.31 -5.69
C SER A 271 -29.46 -6.47 -6.63
N PRO A 272 -29.92 -7.71 -6.33
CA PRO A 272 -29.47 -8.92 -7.02
C PRO A 272 -30.25 -9.11 -8.33
N SER A 273 -29.87 -8.41 -9.39
CA SER A 273 -30.42 -8.72 -10.73
C SER A 273 -29.76 -7.91 -11.83
N TYR A 274 -28.54 -8.23 -12.25
CA TYR A 274 -28.12 -7.99 -13.64
C TYR A 274 -27.06 -9.02 -14.05
N HIS A 275 -27.51 -10.04 -14.80
CA HIS A 275 -26.65 -10.86 -15.64
C HIS A 275 -26.39 -10.10 -16.93
N LEU A 276 -25.12 -9.91 -17.32
CA LEU A 276 -24.74 -9.73 -18.71
C LEU A 276 -23.37 -10.41 -18.93
N PRO A 277 -23.22 -11.23 -19.99
CA PRO A 277 -21.98 -11.93 -20.31
C PRO A 277 -21.07 -11.01 -21.11
N ILE A 278 -19.78 -11.00 -20.80
CA ILE A 278 -18.75 -10.47 -21.69
C ILE A 278 -17.99 -11.69 -22.23
N GLN A 279 -18.22 -12.01 -23.50
CA GLN A 279 -17.28 -12.78 -24.31
C GLN A 279 -16.19 -11.81 -24.79
N LEU A 280 -14.96 -12.32 -24.81
CA LEU A 280 -13.75 -11.68 -25.35
C LEU A 280 -13.96 -11.20 -26.80
#